data_AF-A0A673J468-F1
#
_entry.id   AF-A0A673J468-F1
#
_cell.length_a   1.000
_cell.length_b   1.000
_cell.length_c   1.000
_cell.angle_alpha   90.00
_cell.angle_beta   90.00
_cell.angle_gamma   90.00
#
_symmetry.space_group_name_H-M   'P 1'
#
loop_
_entity.id
_entity.type
_entity.pdbx_description
1 polymer ?
#
loop_
_entity_poly.entity_id
_entity_poly.type
_entity_poly.pdbx_seq_one_letter_code
_entity_poly.pdbx_strand_id
1 'polypeptide(L)'
;VCYSTTRAKESRLLRAISNHSRGCQTLINLRRTSSSRTHRLLLQAYWLTDADEINPLARFDENKHMKDMMKATMMLKAGEEEFWANQHPQPYLFPDSPGGTSYERYECYKVSDKSKMYIV
;
A
#
# COMPACT_ATOMS: atom_id res chain seq x y z
N VAL A 1 4.03 25.87 -30.87
CA VAL A 1 4.80 24.59 -30.79
C VAL A 1 5.25 24.23 -29.37
N CYS A 2 5.46 25.20 -28.46
CA CYS A 2 5.90 24.89 -27.08
C CYS A 2 4.82 24.27 -26.16
N TYR A 3 3.53 24.56 -26.37
CA TYR A 3 2.43 24.06 -25.52
C TYR A 3 2.14 22.56 -25.66
N SER A 4 2.38 21.97 -26.83
CA SER A 4 2.13 20.53 -27.06
C SER A 4 3.22 19.66 -26.42
N THR A 5 4.46 20.13 -26.40
CA THR A 5 5.60 19.41 -25.80
C THR A 5 5.61 19.52 -24.28
N THR A 6 5.16 20.63 -23.68
CA THR A 6 4.98 20.75 -22.22
C THR A 6 3.86 19.84 -21.72
N ARG A 7 2.69 19.82 -22.38
CA ARG A 7 1.57 18.94 -22.03
C ARG A 7 1.91 17.45 -22.16
N ALA A 8 2.69 17.08 -23.18
CA ALA A 8 3.18 15.70 -23.33
C ALA A 8 4.13 15.30 -22.20
N LYS A 9 5.04 16.19 -21.76
CA LYS A 9 5.93 15.95 -20.62
C LYS A 9 5.16 15.84 -19.30
N GLU A 10 4.17 16.70 -19.08
CA GLU A 10 3.30 16.68 -17.91
C GLU A 10 2.49 15.37 -17.82
N SER A 11 1.94 14.90 -18.95
CA SER A 11 1.23 13.61 -19.01
C SER A 11 2.11 12.39 -18.74
N ARG A 12 3.42 12.47 -19.03
CA ARG A 12 4.39 11.41 -18.71
C ARG A 12 4.78 11.44 -17.24
N LEU A 13 4.97 12.64 -16.68
CA LEU A 13 5.26 12.82 -15.26
C LEU A 13 4.13 12.30 -14.37
N LEU A 14 2.87 12.65 -14.67
CA LEU A 14 1.71 12.17 -13.92
C LEU A 14 1.58 10.63 -13.95
N ARG A 15 1.88 10.01 -15.11
CA ARG A 15 1.93 8.55 -15.23
C ARG A 15 3.05 7.92 -14.41
N ALA A 16 4.23 8.54 -14.37
CA ALA A 16 5.33 8.08 -13.54
C ALA A 16 4.99 8.18 -12.04
N ILE A 17 4.38 9.28 -11.60
CA ILE A 17 3.93 9.47 -10.22
C ILE A 17 2.87 8.42 -9.85
N SER A 18 1.89 8.17 -10.75
CA SER A 18 0.86 7.16 -10.54
C SER A 18 1.42 5.74 -10.47
N ASN A 19 2.39 5.40 -11.32
CA ASN A 19 3.05 4.09 -11.26
C ASN A 19 3.87 3.93 -9.98
N HIS A 20 4.54 5.00 -9.54
CA HIS A 20 5.28 5.00 -8.29
C HIS A 20 4.36 4.80 -7.08
N SER A 21 3.24 5.55 -7.00
CA SER A 21 2.28 5.40 -5.91
C SER A 21 1.65 4.00 -5.87
N ARG A 22 1.33 3.43 -7.05
CA ARG A 22 0.86 2.04 -7.17
C ARG A 22 1.91 1.05 -6.67
N GLY A 23 3.15 1.18 -7.10
CA GLY A 23 4.24 0.31 -6.65
C GLY A 23 4.44 0.33 -5.13
N CYS A 24 4.44 1.52 -4.52
CA CYS A 24 4.50 1.67 -3.06
C CYS A 24 3.32 1.00 -2.35
N GLN A 25 2.10 1.13 -2.90
CA GLN A 25 0.92 0.50 -2.31
C GLN A 25 0.97 -1.03 -2.41
N THR A 26 1.42 -1.57 -3.55
CA THR A 26 1.60 -3.01 -3.73
C THR A 26 2.61 -3.57 -2.74
N LEU A 27 3.74 -2.88 -2.53
CA LEU A 27 4.73 -3.23 -1.50
C LEU A 27 4.14 -3.26 -0.08
N ILE A 28 3.38 -2.22 0.29
CA ILE A 28 2.72 -2.15 1.60
C ILE A 28 1.76 -3.33 1.78
N ASN A 29 0.98 -3.65 0.75
CA ASN A 29 -0.02 -4.72 0.78
C ASN A 29 0.63 -6.11 0.88
N LEU A 30 1.73 -6.34 0.15
CA LEU A 30 2.54 -7.57 0.24
C LEU A 30 3.01 -7.79 1.68
N ARG A 31 3.57 -6.74 2.31
CA ARG A 31 4.05 -6.81 3.69
C ARG A 31 2.94 -7.07 4.71
N ARG A 32 1.75 -6.49 4.51
CA ARG A 32 0.58 -6.78 5.36
C ARG A 32 0.09 -8.22 5.21
N THR A 33 0.19 -8.77 4.01
CA THR A 33 -0.25 -10.13 3.74
C THR A 33 0.72 -11.16 4.33
N SER A 34 2.04 -10.91 4.23
CA SER A 34 3.03 -11.74 4.94
C SER A 34 2.86 -11.66 6.46
N SER A 35 2.54 -10.48 7.01
CA SER A 35 2.20 -10.30 8.44
C SER A 35 1.02 -11.14 8.90
N SER A 36 0.09 -11.43 8.00
CA SER A 36 -1.13 -12.15 8.32
C SER A 36 -0.91 -13.66 8.30
N ARG A 37 0.07 -14.13 7.51
CA ARG A 37 0.44 -15.54 7.37
C ARG A 37 1.30 -16.03 8.54
N THR A 38 2.20 -15.21 9.05
CA THR A 38 2.97 -15.52 10.26
C THR A 38 2.11 -15.12 11.47
N HIS A 39 1.92 -16.00 12.46
CA HIS A 39 1.02 -15.71 13.58
C HIS A 39 1.77 -15.05 14.77
N ARG A 40 1.05 -14.17 15.46
CA ARG A 40 1.43 -13.04 16.33
C ARG A 40 2.57 -13.19 17.37
N LEU A 41 3.03 -14.40 17.71
CA LEU A 41 4.09 -14.60 18.72
C LEU A 41 5.47 -14.93 18.13
N LEU A 42 5.54 -15.49 16.92
CA LEU A 42 6.80 -15.61 16.18
C LEU A 42 7.18 -14.31 15.47
N LEU A 43 6.19 -13.41 15.27
CA LEU A 43 6.31 -12.20 14.46
C LEU A 43 7.57 -11.38 14.77
N GLN A 44 7.81 -10.97 16.03
CA GLN A 44 8.89 -10.00 16.31
C GLN A 44 10.29 -10.55 15.97
N ALA A 45 10.52 -11.85 16.17
CA ALA A 45 11.78 -12.51 15.80
C ALA A 45 11.83 -12.85 14.30
N TYR A 46 10.71 -13.31 13.74
CA TYR A 46 10.59 -13.77 12.35
C TYR A 46 10.62 -12.61 11.32
N TRP A 47 10.12 -11.42 11.69
CA TRP A 47 10.23 -10.20 10.86
C TRP A 47 11.66 -9.74 10.59
N LEU A 48 12.59 -10.06 11.50
CA LEU A 48 13.99 -9.69 11.38
C LEU A 48 14.79 -10.73 10.57
N THR A 49 14.31 -11.98 10.47
CA THR A 49 15.02 -13.09 9.80
C THR A 49 14.49 -13.39 8.40
N ASP A 50 13.18 -13.37 8.17
CA ASP A 50 12.58 -13.65 6.85
C ASP A 50 12.54 -12.43 5.93
N ALA A 51 12.90 -11.25 6.45
CA ALA A 51 13.13 -10.06 5.63
C ALA A 51 14.27 -10.25 4.62
N ASP A 52 15.15 -11.24 4.81
CA ASP A 52 16.29 -11.49 3.92
C ASP A 52 16.01 -12.56 2.84
N GLU A 53 15.10 -13.52 3.06
CA GLU A 53 14.91 -14.67 2.15
C GLU A 53 13.83 -14.46 1.08
N ILE A 54 12.75 -13.73 1.39
CA ILE A 54 11.75 -13.26 0.42
C ILE A 54 11.62 -11.75 0.63
N ASN A 55 12.63 -11.00 0.20
CA ASN A 55 12.65 -9.55 0.38
C ASN A 55 12.01 -8.84 -0.82
N PRO A 56 10.70 -8.48 -0.77
CA PRO A 56 10.10 -7.68 -1.82
C PRO A 56 10.79 -6.31 -1.94
N LEU A 57 11.41 -5.76 -0.87
CA LEU A 57 12.18 -4.53 -1.01
C LEU A 57 13.41 -4.73 -1.89
N ALA A 58 14.15 -5.83 -1.75
CA ALA A 58 15.31 -6.11 -2.61
C ALA A 58 14.93 -6.18 -4.11
N ARG A 59 13.86 -6.92 -4.44
CA ARG A 59 13.33 -7.00 -5.81
C ARG A 59 12.88 -5.64 -6.34
N PHE A 60 12.32 -4.77 -5.49
CA PHE A 60 11.88 -3.44 -5.90
C PHE A 60 13.04 -2.44 -6.03
N ASP A 61 14.05 -2.51 -5.16
CA ASP A 61 15.22 -1.64 -5.20
C ASP A 61 16.08 -1.89 -6.44
N GLU A 62 16.25 -3.15 -6.86
CA GLU A 62 16.89 -3.52 -8.13
C GLU A 62 16.22 -2.86 -9.34
N ASN A 63 14.90 -2.70 -9.29
CA ASN A 63 14.08 -2.22 -10.40
C ASN A 63 13.78 -0.71 -10.34
N LYS A 64 14.26 0.00 -9.31
CA LYS A 64 13.97 1.43 -9.05
C LYS A 64 14.48 2.38 -10.13
N HIS A 65 15.57 2.03 -10.81
CA HIS A 65 16.24 2.88 -11.79
C HIS A 65 15.83 2.61 -13.26
N MET A 66 14.81 1.78 -13.49
CA MET A 66 14.32 1.50 -14.84
C MET A 66 13.69 2.75 -15.48
N LYS A 67 14.23 3.16 -16.64
CA LYS A 67 13.75 4.32 -17.42
C LYS A 67 12.60 4.00 -18.36
N ASP A 68 12.42 2.73 -18.72
CA ASP A 68 11.36 2.32 -19.64
C ASP A 68 10.03 2.12 -18.89
N MET A 69 9.08 2.99 -19.22
CA MET A 69 7.76 3.01 -18.62
C MET A 69 6.91 1.79 -19.01
N MET A 70 7.08 1.23 -20.22
CA MET A 70 6.29 0.07 -20.64
C MET A 70 6.70 -1.17 -19.84
N LYS A 71 8.00 -1.44 -19.77
CA LYS A 71 8.55 -2.53 -18.95
C LYS A 71 8.18 -2.38 -17.47
N ALA A 72 8.25 -1.17 -16.93
CA ALA A 72 7.82 -0.90 -15.55
C ALA A 72 6.33 -1.22 -15.32
N THR A 73 5.44 -0.86 -16.25
CA THR A 73 4.02 -1.21 -16.12
C THR A 73 3.75 -2.71 -16.24
N MET A 74 4.48 -3.44 -17.08
CA MET A 74 4.35 -4.89 -17.19
C MET A 74 4.81 -5.59 -15.90
N MET A 75 5.94 -5.17 -15.34
CA MET A 75 6.44 -5.72 -14.08
C MET A 75 5.52 -5.40 -12.90
N LEU A 76 4.96 -4.18 -12.86
CA LEU A 76 3.96 -3.83 -11.84
C LEU A 76 2.72 -4.72 -11.94
N LYS A 77 2.20 -4.99 -13.16
CA LYS A 77 1.06 -5.89 -13.36
C LYS A 77 1.38 -7.33 -12.91
N ALA A 78 2.53 -7.86 -13.30
CA ALA A 78 2.95 -9.19 -12.88
C ALA A 78 3.07 -9.30 -11.34
N GLY A 79 3.60 -8.25 -10.69
CA GLY A 79 3.66 -8.19 -9.22
C GLY A 79 2.29 -8.08 -8.55
N GLU A 80 1.34 -7.36 -9.15
CA GLU A 80 -0.05 -7.29 -8.69
C GLU A 80 -0.77 -8.64 -8.84
N GLU A 81 -0.51 -9.39 -9.91
CA GLU A 81 -1.05 -10.75 -10.14
C GLU A 81 -0.47 -11.78 -9.15
N GLU A 82 0.86 -11.75 -8.92
CA GLU A 82 1.53 -12.56 -7.89
C GLU A 82 0.94 -12.29 -6.50
N PHE A 83 0.66 -11.01 -6.21
CA PHE A 83 0.02 -10.59 -4.97
C PHE A 83 -1.41 -11.11 -4.87
N TRP A 84 -2.22 -11.00 -5.93
CA TRP A 84 -3.62 -11.42 -5.94
C TRP A 84 -3.77 -12.93 -5.70
N ALA A 85 -2.94 -13.75 -6.33
CA ALA A 85 -2.96 -15.20 -6.15
C ALA A 85 -2.57 -15.62 -4.71
N ASN A 86 -1.79 -14.79 -4.02
CA ASN A 86 -1.23 -15.09 -2.70
C ASN A 86 -1.91 -14.32 -1.54
N GLN A 87 -3.10 -13.76 -1.75
CA GLN A 87 -3.78 -13.06 -0.66
C GLN A 87 -4.16 -14.01 0.48
N HIS A 88 -3.93 -13.57 1.73
CA HIS A 88 -4.37 -14.32 2.90
C HIS A 88 -5.90 -14.22 3.00
N PRO A 89 -6.64 -15.32 3.23
CA PRO A 89 -8.10 -15.30 3.30
C PRO A 89 -8.65 -14.34 4.35
N GLN A 90 -7.90 -14.14 5.44
CA GLN A 90 -8.24 -13.22 6.52
C GLN A 90 -7.08 -12.27 6.80
N PRO A 91 -6.96 -11.15 6.08
CA PRO A 91 -5.87 -10.21 6.31
C PRO A 91 -5.98 -9.57 7.70
N TYR A 92 -4.83 -9.31 8.32
CA TYR A 92 -4.76 -8.57 9.56
C TYR A 92 -5.11 -7.10 9.32
N LEU A 93 -6.25 -6.68 9.84
CA LEU A 93 -6.73 -5.31 9.84
C LEU A 93 -6.48 -4.70 11.21
N PHE A 94 -6.05 -3.45 11.25
CA PHE A 94 -5.92 -2.74 12.51
C PHE A 94 -7.30 -2.51 13.11
N PRO A 95 -7.47 -2.61 14.45
CA PRO A 95 -8.78 -2.50 15.08
C PRO A 95 -9.55 -1.25 14.69
N ASP A 96 -8.88 -0.10 14.65
CA ASP A 96 -9.51 1.20 14.36
C ASP A 96 -9.49 1.58 12.87
N SER A 97 -8.89 0.76 12.02
CA SER A 97 -8.90 0.99 10.57
C SER A 97 -10.23 0.55 9.95
N PRO A 98 -10.66 1.12 8.80
CA PRO A 98 -11.86 0.66 8.09
C PRO A 98 -11.88 -0.86 7.91
N GLY A 99 -12.94 -1.52 8.41
CA GLY A 99 -13.07 -2.98 8.41
C GLY A 99 -12.41 -3.71 9.59
N GLY A 100 -11.79 -2.97 10.52
CA GLY A 100 -11.28 -3.48 11.78
C GLY A 100 -12.39 -3.73 12.82
N THR A 101 -12.06 -4.44 13.90
CA THR A 101 -13.02 -4.87 14.92
C THR A 101 -13.54 -3.76 15.84
N SER A 102 -12.85 -2.62 15.91
CA SER A 102 -13.27 -1.43 16.65
C SER A 102 -13.56 -0.23 15.75
N TYR A 103 -13.57 -0.42 14.43
CA TYR A 103 -13.92 0.61 13.48
C TYR A 103 -15.31 1.17 13.79
N GLU A 104 -15.40 2.50 13.91
CA GLU A 104 -16.63 3.24 14.25
C GLU A 104 -17.26 2.95 15.63
N ARG A 105 -16.63 2.10 16.46
CA ARG A 105 -17.14 1.77 17.81
C ARG A 105 -17.41 3.01 18.66
N TYR A 106 -16.59 4.04 18.52
CA TYR A 106 -16.67 5.26 19.31
C TYR A 106 -17.26 6.45 18.54
N GLU A 107 -17.68 6.26 17.28
CA GLU A 107 -18.23 7.35 16.48
C GLU A 107 -19.54 7.90 17.08
N CYS A 108 -20.36 7.02 17.67
CA CYS A 108 -21.62 7.39 18.33
C CYS A 108 -21.45 8.26 19.59
N TYR A 109 -20.26 8.31 20.18
CA TYR A 109 -19.95 9.18 21.33
C TYR A 109 -19.32 10.51 20.92
N LYS A 110 -19.04 10.71 19.62
CA LYS A 110 -18.52 11.98 19.13
C LYS A 110 -19.66 12.98 19.06
N VAL A 111 -19.84 13.73 20.15
CA VAL A 111 -20.74 14.89 20.16
C VAL A 111 -20.20 15.90 19.15
N SER A 112 -21.01 16.21 18.14
CA SER A 112 -20.69 17.25 17.18
C SER A 112 -20.44 18.57 17.93
N ASP A 113 -19.42 19.33 17.57
CA ASP A 113 -19.12 20.58 18.29
C ASP A 113 -20.31 21.57 18.27
N LYS A 114 -21.19 21.44 17.28
CA LYS A 114 -22.45 22.20 17.20
C LYS A 114 -23.41 21.87 18.34
N SER A 115 -23.47 20.62 18.81
CA SER A 115 -24.34 20.23 19.92
C SER A 115 -23.74 20.49 21.31
N LYS A 116 -22.42 20.77 21.41
CA LYS A 116 -21.79 21.19 22.66
C LYS A 116 -22.15 22.63 23.08
N MET A 117 -22.60 23.46 22.13
CA MET A 117 -22.98 24.86 22.38
C MET A 117 -24.37 25.00 23.03
N TYR A 118 -25.23 23.98 22.96
CA TYR A 118 -26.58 24.00 23.54
C TYR A 118 -26.65 23.34 24.93
N ILE A 119 -25.50 22.99 25.51
CA ILE A 119 -25.36 22.40 26.85
C ILE A 119 -24.49 23.35 27.70
N VAL A 120 -24.92 24.60 27.84
CA VAL A 120 -24.50 25.56 28.88
C VAL A 120 -25.70 26.41 29.26
#